data_AF-A0AAN6DFD8-F1
#
_entry.id   AF-A0AAN6DFD8-F1
#
_cell.length_a   1.000
_cell.length_b   1.000
_cell.length_c   1.000
_cell.angle_alpha   90.00
_cell.angle_beta   90.00
_cell.angle_gamma   90.00
#
_symmetry.space_group_name_H-M   'P 1'
#
loop_
_entity.id
_entity.type
_entity.pdbx_description
1 polymer ?
#
loop_
_entity_poly.entity_id
_entity_poly.type
_entity_poly.pdbx_seq_one_letter_code
_entity_poly.pdbx_strand_id
1 'polypeptide(L)'
;MIRSSQRRERFWAFAGLLKGGKGPYRRADSKISKRRQTCPSDDFFLNFVKYHWLNKPKNTTMPNRVIELQKFYQSTNKPIYMAHPRSKYYLIPYALGLTLSVGASLYYTGRACFGLKAGQ
;
A
#
# COMPACT_ATOMS: atom_id res chain seq x y z
N MET A 1 4.28 1.35 8.76
CA MET A 1 5.40 2.22 9.19
C MET A 1 5.94 2.87 7.94
N ILE A 2 5.82 4.19 7.83
CA ILE A 2 6.20 5.02 6.68
C ILE A 2 7.73 4.97 6.56
N ARG A 3 8.27 4.01 5.80
CA ARG A 3 9.73 3.78 5.71
C ARG A 3 10.31 4.01 4.32
N SER A 4 9.48 4.29 3.31
CA SER A 4 9.93 4.63 1.95
C SER A 4 10.02 6.14 1.68
N SER A 5 9.30 6.96 2.46
CA SER A 5 9.39 8.44 2.36
C SER A 5 10.71 8.99 2.93
N GLN A 6 11.22 8.39 4.02
CA GLN A 6 12.40 8.88 4.73
C GLN A 6 13.73 8.72 3.94
N ARG A 7 13.76 7.91 2.86
CA ARG A 7 14.97 7.73 2.04
C ARG A 7 15.15 8.87 1.01
N ARG A 8 14.07 9.54 0.59
CA ARG A 8 14.17 10.71 -0.30
C ARG A 8 14.68 11.94 0.45
N GLU A 9 14.21 12.15 1.68
CA GLU A 9 14.64 13.25 2.56
C GLU A 9 16.15 13.21 2.86
N ARG A 10 16.73 12.02 3.10
CA ARG A 10 18.18 11.89 3.36
C ARG A 10 19.04 12.10 2.10
N PHE A 11 18.49 11.80 0.92
CA PHE A 11 19.19 12.04 -0.35
C PHE A 11 19.28 13.53 -0.66
N TRP A 12 18.19 14.28 -0.41
CA TRP A 12 18.18 15.75 -0.53
C TRP A 12 18.94 16.44 0.61
N ALA A 13 18.94 15.89 1.83
CA ALA A 13 19.73 16.44 2.94
C ALA A 13 21.24 16.30 2.74
N PHE A 14 21.72 15.18 2.17
CA PHE A 14 23.13 15.00 1.83
C PHE A 14 23.55 15.84 0.61
N ALA A 15 22.65 16.00 -0.37
CA ALA A 15 22.86 16.90 -1.51
C ALA A 15 22.85 18.40 -1.08
N GLY A 16 22.09 18.75 -0.04
CA GLY A 16 22.04 20.10 0.53
C GLY A 16 23.25 20.48 1.39
N LEU A 17 24.00 19.50 1.93
CA LEU A 17 25.23 19.77 2.69
C LEU A 17 26.39 20.24 1.79
N LEU A 18 26.33 19.96 0.48
CA LEU A 18 27.35 20.36 -0.50
C LEU A 18 27.04 21.67 -1.23
N LYS A 19 25.85 22.24 -1.02
CA LYS A 19 25.46 23.54 -1.60
C LYS A 19 24.93 24.44 -0.50
N GLY A 20 25.81 25.31 -0.02
CA GLY A 20 25.42 26.41 0.86
C GLY A 20 24.30 27.26 0.26
N GLY A 21 23.40 27.71 1.13
CA GLY A 21 22.68 28.96 0.92
C GLY A 21 21.17 28.89 0.72
N LYS A 22 20.47 29.25 1.80
CA LYS A 22 19.24 30.06 1.88
C LYS A 22 17.91 29.48 1.35
N GLY A 23 16.99 29.21 2.28
CA GLY A 23 15.53 29.25 2.02
C GLY A 23 15.06 30.64 1.60
N PRO A 24 13.88 30.80 0.96
CA PRO A 24 12.62 30.83 1.73
C PRO A 24 11.37 30.34 0.94
N TYR A 25 10.35 29.80 1.62
CA TYR A 25 8.99 29.75 1.07
C TYR A 25 8.16 30.87 1.69
N ARG A 26 8.19 32.05 1.04
CA ARG A 26 7.29 33.17 1.34
C ARG A 26 6.06 33.02 0.43
N ARG A 27 4.91 32.68 1.03
CA ARG A 27 3.60 32.63 0.36
C ARG A 27 3.20 34.08 -0.02
N ALA A 28 3.02 34.35 -1.31
CA ALA A 28 2.44 35.60 -1.79
C ALA A 28 1.52 35.30 -2.98
N ASP A 29 0.26 35.67 -2.79
CA ASP A 29 -0.80 35.63 -3.78
C ASP A 29 -0.61 36.75 -4.81
N SER A 30 -0.71 36.45 -6.10
CA SER A 30 -1.13 37.43 -7.10
C SER A 30 -1.71 36.74 -8.32
N LYS A 31 -2.93 37.14 -8.68
CA LYS A 31 -3.62 36.73 -9.89
C LYS A 31 -2.86 37.23 -11.10
N ILE A 32 -2.24 36.34 -11.88
CA ILE A 32 -1.78 36.65 -13.24
C ILE A 32 -2.39 35.62 -14.20
N SER A 33 -3.31 36.14 -15.00
CA SER A 33 -3.93 35.53 -16.16
C SER A 33 -3.00 35.67 -17.37
N LYS A 34 -3.05 34.65 -18.25
CA LYS A 34 -2.59 34.57 -19.64
C LYS A 34 -1.12 34.22 -19.96
N ARG A 35 -1.04 33.13 -20.73
CA ARG A 35 0.07 32.58 -21.54
C ARG A 35 1.14 31.75 -20.81
N ARG A 36 0.81 30.47 -20.59
CA ARG A 36 1.80 29.39 -20.76
C ARG A 36 1.66 28.83 -22.18
N GLN A 37 2.61 29.17 -23.04
CA GLN A 37 2.92 28.36 -24.24
C GLN A 37 3.31 26.97 -23.74
N THR A 38 2.64 25.93 -24.21
CA THR A 38 3.03 24.53 -23.97
C THR A 38 4.15 24.16 -24.94
N CYS A 39 5.21 23.53 -24.45
CA CYS A 39 6.26 22.94 -25.28
C CYS A 39 5.69 21.68 -25.99
N PRO A 40 6.03 21.41 -27.26
CA PRO A 40 5.42 20.34 -28.07
C PRO A 40 5.90 18.92 -27.70
N SER A 41 6.33 18.67 -26.46
CA SER A 41 6.78 17.37 -25.96
C SER A 41 5.97 16.85 -24.76
N ASP A 42 5.07 17.66 -24.20
CA ASP A 42 4.33 17.32 -22.97
C ASP A 42 2.98 16.62 -23.23
N ASP A 43 2.62 16.44 -24.49
CA ASP A 43 1.29 15.92 -24.88
C ASP A 43 1.25 14.41 -25.14
N PHE A 44 2.39 13.71 -25.24
CA PHE A 44 2.36 12.26 -25.49
C PHE A 44 1.87 11.47 -24.27
N PHE A 45 2.42 11.73 -23.09
CA PHE A 45 2.01 11.02 -21.87
C PHE A 45 0.60 11.40 -21.44
N LEU A 46 0.21 12.67 -21.61
CA LEU A 46 -1.13 13.14 -21.34
C LEU A 46 -2.15 12.60 -22.35
N ASN A 47 -1.84 12.51 -23.65
CA ASN A 47 -2.73 11.88 -24.64
C ASN A 47 -2.75 10.35 -24.53
N PHE A 48 -1.63 9.70 -24.19
CA PHE A 48 -1.60 8.27 -23.94
C PHE A 48 -2.47 7.90 -22.73
N VAL A 49 -2.34 8.62 -21.62
CA VAL A 49 -3.20 8.44 -20.44
C VAL A 49 -4.65 8.83 -20.75
N LYS A 50 -4.88 9.88 -21.53
CA LYS A 50 -6.23 10.35 -21.86
C LYS A 50 -6.97 9.41 -22.80
N TYR A 51 -6.35 8.93 -23.87
CA TYR A 51 -7.02 8.10 -24.88
C TYR A 51 -6.96 6.61 -24.58
N HIS A 52 -5.89 6.11 -23.95
CA HIS A 52 -5.75 4.68 -23.65
C HIS A 52 -6.41 4.28 -22.32
N TRP A 53 -6.58 5.22 -21.37
CA TRP A 53 -7.05 4.89 -20.01
C TRP A 53 -8.41 5.48 -19.60
N LEU A 54 -8.94 6.51 -20.26
CA LEU A 54 -10.21 7.15 -19.82
C LEU A 54 -11.49 6.52 -20.38
N ASN A 55 -11.42 5.61 -21.36
CA ASN A 55 -12.62 4.96 -21.89
C ASN A 55 -12.68 3.49 -21.47
N LYS A 56 -12.92 3.25 -20.18
CA LYS A 56 -13.42 1.95 -19.71
C LYS A 56 -14.96 1.97 -19.80
N PRO A 57 -15.59 1.11 -20.62
CA PRO A 57 -17.04 1.00 -20.62
C PRO A 57 -17.49 0.55 -19.23
N LYS A 58 -18.28 1.39 -18.57
CA LYS A 58 -18.90 1.09 -17.28
C LYS A 58 -20.16 0.27 -17.55
N ASN A 59 -19.98 -1.03 -17.77
CA ASN A 59 -21.06 -1.98 -17.55
C ASN A 59 -20.99 -2.42 -16.08
N THR A 60 -22.11 -2.33 -15.34
CA THR A 60 -22.51 -3.17 -14.20
C THR A 60 -23.34 -2.41 -13.17
N THR A 61 -24.36 -3.09 -12.69
CA THR A 61 -25.35 -2.71 -11.66
C THR A 61 -24.78 -2.60 -10.24
N MET A 62 -23.46 -2.75 -10.05
CA MET A 62 -22.79 -2.74 -8.76
C MET A 62 -21.80 -1.56 -8.65
N PRO A 63 -21.74 -0.83 -7.53
CA PRO A 63 -20.87 0.33 -7.40
C PRO A 63 -19.40 -0.07 -7.42
N ASN A 64 -18.62 0.55 -8.32
CA ASN A 64 -17.18 0.35 -8.42
C ASN A 64 -16.46 1.04 -7.24
N ARG A 65 -16.00 0.24 -6.26
CA ARG A 65 -15.29 0.73 -5.06
C ARG A 65 -13.77 0.67 -5.15
N VAL A 66 -13.21 0.46 -6.34
CA VAL A 66 -11.76 0.26 -6.51
C VAL A 66 -10.97 1.48 -6.02
N ILE A 67 -11.42 2.70 -6.34
CA ILE A 67 -10.73 3.93 -5.95
C ILE A 67 -10.78 4.15 -4.42
N GLU A 68 -11.91 3.81 -3.79
CA GLU A 68 -12.08 3.90 -2.33
C GLU A 68 -11.14 2.93 -1.62
N LEU A 69 -11.06 1.69 -2.10
CA LEU A 69 -10.17 0.68 -1.57
C LEU A 69 -8.70 1.06 -1.77
N GLN A 70 -8.33 1.61 -2.94
CA GLN A 70 -6.97 2.09 -3.17
C GLN A 70 -6.56 3.19 -2.18
N LYS A 71 -7.42 4.19 -1.95
CA LYS A 71 -7.18 5.23 -0.94
C LYS A 71 -7.07 4.65 0.47
N PHE A 72 -7.91 3.67 0.81
CA PHE A 72 -7.91 3.00 2.10
C PHE A 72 -6.61 2.21 2.36
N TYR A 73 -6.14 1.42 1.40
CA TYR A 73 -4.89 0.66 1.55
C TYR A 73 -3.65 1.55 1.53
N GLN A 74 -3.69 2.70 0.84
CA GLN A 74 -2.58 3.65 0.82
C GLN A 74 -2.52 4.51 2.09
N SER A 75 -3.64 4.73 2.79
CA SER A 75 -3.68 5.54 4.02
C SER A 75 -3.37 4.74 5.29
N THR A 76 -3.62 3.44 5.29
CA THR A 76 -3.42 2.59 6.47
C THR A 76 -1.97 2.22 6.69
N ASN A 77 -1.54 2.22 7.95
CA ASN A 77 -0.21 1.78 8.37
C ASN A 77 -0.15 0.30 8.74
N LYS A 78 -1.32 -0.36 8.81
CA LYS A 78 -1.48 -1.78 9.17
C LYS A 78 -0.87 -2.67 8.09
N PRO A 79 -0.41 -3.88 8.44
CA PRO A 79 0.02 -4.83 7.44
C PRO A 79 -1.14 -5.24 6.53
N ILE A 80 -0.83 -5.52 5.27
CA ILE A 80 -1.84 -5.66 4.19
C ILE A 80 -2.89 -6.74 4.49
N TYR A 81 -2.48 -7.85 5.13
CA TYR A 81 -3.34 -8.98 5.44
C TYR A 81 -4.36 -8.68 6.55
N MET A 82 -4.13 -7.66 7.39
CA MET A 82 -5.06 -7.21 8.44
C MET A 82 -5.73 -5.87 8.09
N ALA A 83 -5.35 -5.25 6.98
CA ALA A 83 -5.77 -3.89 6.66
C ALA A 83 -7.28 -3.80 6.45
N HIS A 84 -7.90 -4.77 5.78
CA HIS A 84 -9.34 -4.73 5.51
C HIS A 84 -10.17 -5.01 6.78
N PRO A 85 -11.24 -4.26 7.09
CA PRO A 85 -12.13 -4.53 8.23
C PRO A 85 -12.65 -5.97 8.30
N ARG A 86 -12.96 -6.59 7.15
CA ARG A 86 -13.42 -7.99 7.09
C ARG A 86 -12.31 -9.03 7.25
N SER A 87 -11.03 -8.65 7.24
CA SER A 87 -9.91 -9.60 7.36
C SER A 87 -9.99 -10.47 8.60
N LYS A 88 -10.53 -9.94 9.71
CA LYS A 88 -10.68 -10.67 10.98
C LYS A 88 -11.51 -11.95 10.83
N TYR A 89 -12.59 -11.91 10.06
CA TYR A 89 -13.47 -13.06 9.85
C TYR A 89 -12.80 -14.20 9.07
N TYR A 90 -11.74 -13.90 8.31
CA TYR A 90 -10.95 -14.92 7.60
C TYR A 90 -9.77 -15.39 8.44
N LEU A 91 -9.09 -14.47 9.12
CA LEU A 91 -7.88 -14.78 9.90
C LEU A 91 -8.17 -15.60 11.16
N ILE A 92 -9.29 -15.36 11.85
CA ILE A 92 -9.66 -16.09 13.08
C ILE A 92 -9.84 -17.59 12.82
N PRO A 93 -10.73 -18.02 11.89
CA PRO A 93 -10.91 -19.46 11.63
C PRO A 93 -9.66 -20.10 11.05
N TYR A 94 -8.91 -19.38 10.20
CA TYR A 94 -7.63 -19.87 9.68
C TYR A 94 -6.62 -20.15 10.81
N ALA A 95 -6.44 -19.21 11.73
CA ALA A 95 -5.51 -19.37 12.84
C ALA A 95 -5.94 -20.53 13.76
N LEU A 96 -7.24 -20.67 14.05
CA LEU A 96 -7.77 -21.77 14.85
C LEU A 96 -7.50 -23.14 14.21
N GLY A 97 -7.79 -23.30 12.92
CA GLY A 97 -7.55 -24.57 12.23
C GLY A 97 -6.07 -24.93 12.18
N LEU A 98 -5.21 -23.94 11.92
CA LEU A 98 -3.75 -24.13 11.89
C LEU A 98 -3.20 -24.55 13.25
N THR A 99 -3.57 -23.85 14.33
CA THR A 99 -3.04 -24.17 15.67
C THR A 99 -3.53 -25.52 16.16
N LEU A 100 -4.76 -25.91 15.84
CA LEU A 100 -5.28 -27.23 16.15
C LEU A 100 -4.54 -28.34 15.40
N SER A 101 -4.30 -28.18 14.09
CA SER A 101 -3.64 -29.23 13.29
C SER A 101 -2.16 -29.38 13.67
N VAL A 102 -1.45 -28.27 13.84
CA VAL A 102 -0.05 -28.25 14.27
C VAL A 102 0.07 -28.75 15.71
N GLY A 103 -0.83 -28.32 16.59
CA GLY A 103 -0.88 -28.77 17.99
C GLY A 103 -1.12 -30.27 18.11
N ALA A 104 -2.06 -30.84 17.33
CA ALA A 104 -2.29 -32.28 17.30
C ALA A 104 -1.06 -33.04 16.79
N SER A 105 -0.44 -32.56 15.71
CA SER A 105 0.76 -33.18 15.14
C SER A 105 1.91 -33.19 16.15
N LEU A 106 2.16 -32.07 16.83
CA LEU A 106 3.18 -31.95 17.87
C LEU A 106 2.85 -32.80 19.10
N TYR A 107 1.58 -32.88 19.50
CA TYR A 107 1.15 -33.69 20.64
C TYR A 107 1.44 -35.19 20.41
N TYR A 108 1.04 -35.73 19.25
CA TYR A 108 1.31 -37.14 18.93
C TYR A 108 2.79 -37.41 18.67
N THR A 109 3.51 -36.47 18.03
CA THR A 109 4.97 -36.58 17.87
C THR A 109 5.67 -36.62 19.22
N GLY A 110 5.29 -35.73 20.15
CA GLY A 110 5.84 -35.72 21.51
C GLY A 110 5.59 -37.04 22.24
N ARG A 111 4.37 -37.58 22.18
CA ARG A 111 4.06 -38.90 22.75
C ARG A 111 4.90 -40.01 22.12
N ALA A 112 5.11 -39.97 20.80
CA ALA A 112 5.97 -40.93 20.11
C ALA A 112 7.43 -40.85 20.58
N CYS A 113 7.96 -39.64 20.77
CA CYS A 113 9.32 -39.43 21.28
C CYS A 113 9.51 -39.97 22.71
N PHE A 114 8.49 -39.85 23.57
CA PHE A 114 8.53 -40.40 24.95
C PHE A 114 8.08 -41.86 25.04
N GLY A 115 7.82 -42.54 23.92
CA GLY A 115 7.39 -43.94 23.91
C GLY A 115 5.99 -44.19 24.51
N LEU A 116 5.20 -43.13 24.72
CA LEU A 116 3.86 -43.20 25.30
C LEU A 116 2.86 -43.66 24.25
N LYS A 117 2.73 -44.98 24.11
CA LYS A 117 1.72 -45.63 23.27
C LYS A 117 0.31 -45.13 23.65
N ALA A 118 -0.56 -44.99 22.66
CA ALA A 118 -1.99 -44.92 22.96
C ALA A 118 -2.36 -46.26 23.59
N GLY A 119 -2.96 -46.24 24.79
CA GLY A 119 -3.28 -47.46 25.53
C GLY A 119 -4.05 -48.43 24.65
N GLN A 120 -3.64 -49.70 24.68
CA GLN A 120 -4.47 -50.81 24.22
C GLN A 120 -5.69 -50.97 25.11
#